data_AF-A0A8W8N1M4-F1
#
_entry.id   AF-A0A8W8N1M4-F1
#
_cell.length_a   1.000
_cell.length_b   1.000
_cell.length_c   1.000
_cell.angle_alpha   90.00
_cell.angle_beta   90.00
_cell.angle_gamma   90.00
#
_symmetry.space_group_name_H-M   'P 1'
#
loop_
_entity.id
_entity.type
_entity.pdbx_description
1 polymer ?
#
loop_
_entity_poly.entity_id
_entity_poly.type
_entity_poly.pdbx_seq_one_letter_code
_entity_poly.pdbx_strand_id
1 'polypeptide(L)'
;MFVLFLLPVVALSFADAVNHSCKDIYLGNPSSPNGTYTIYNRKIQPYKVYCEFHFKYGYTYVSKNTSVEVNINDLFTTNAHVKVRHMKANGAQAEAVMENIKNYPTQPLGIFYNQHTGYAASVNAANLAPYLYLGFLPISLANHVNPQGYRANGQDFNFVNCDRNPNSYFVFYFNPNHKLPIGYVNRCCESTLMHSWITVAHTLPTAYNMPDEFYFDYEIHLGGCGGYAFIHHHNDINGAALGVRFEQADPCQSSPCQNGASCYSEDETNFFCECPDGFVGDTCNVKGDHNNMGIIG
;
A
#
# COMPACT_ATOMS: atom_id res chain seq x y z
N MET A 1 7.20 -61.42 31.92
CA MET A 1 6.94 -60.93 30.56
C MET A 1 6.33 -59.53 30.70
N PHE A 2 7.16 -58.49 30.73
CA PHE A 2 6.70 -57.10 30.85
C PHE A 2 6.29 -56.62 29.46
N VAL A 3 5.00 -56.30 29.28
CA VAL A 3 4.49 -55.72 28.04
C VAL A 3 4.73 -54.21 28.12
N LEU A 4 5.73 -53.73 27.37
CA LEU A 4 6.02 -52.31 27.22
C LEU A 4 4.97 -51.73 26.25
N PHE A 5 3.99 -51.00 26.77
CA PHE A 5 3.07 -50.22 25.93
C PHE A 5 3.81 -48.99 25.41
N LEU A 6 4.20 -49.02 24.14
CA LEU A 6 4.60 -47.83 23.38
C LEU A 6 3.34 -47.00 23.12
N LEU A 7 3.16 -45.93 23.90
CA LEU A 7 2.19 -44.88 23.57
C LEU A 7 2.62 -44.22 22.25
N PRO A 8 1.69 -43.97 21.30
CA PRO A 8 2.03 -43.24 20.10
C PRO A 8 2.40 -41.82 20.52
N VAL A 9 3.61 -41.39 20.19
CA VAL A 9 3.99 -39.99 20.18
C VAL A 9 3.07 -39.34 19.14
N VAL A 10 1.99 -38.72 19.62
CA VAL A 10 1.22 -37.79 18.81
C VAL A 10 2.21 -36.69 18.47
N ALA A 11 2.69 -36.70 17.23
CA ALA A 11 3.41 -35.58 16.67
C ALA A 11 2.52 -34.35 16.92
N LEU A 12 3.02 -33.41 17.71
CA LEU A 12 2.47 -32.07 17.76
C LEU A 12 2.44 -31.60 16.31
N SER A 13 1.25 -31.59 15.71
CA SER A 13 1.03 -30.91 14.45
C SER A 13 1.52 -29.49 14.69
N PHE A 14 2.57 -29.08 14.00
CA PHE A 14 2.85 -27.67 13.81
C PHE A 14 1.51 -27.06 13.42
N ALA A 15 0.97 -26.15 14.24
CA ALA A 15 -0.10 -25.30 13.76
C ALA A 15 0.45 -24.69 12.47
N ASP A 16 -0.13 -25.02 11.32
CA ASP A 16 0.31 -24.47 10.04
C ASP A 16 0.39 -22.95 10.23
N ALA A 17 1.59 -22.39 10.07
CA ALA A 17 1.80 -20.97 10.28
C ALA A 17 0.80 -20.22 9.38
N VAL A 18 -0.13 -19.49 10.00
CA VAL A 18 -1.18 -18.79 9.29
C VAL A 18 -0.57 -17.54 8.67
N ASN A 19 -0.54 -17.48 7.34
CA ASN A 19 -0.06 -16.29 6.64
C ASN A 19 -1.08 -15.16 6.75
N HIS A 20 -0.63 -14.01 7.25
CA HIS A 20 -1.45 -12.80 7.39
C HIS A 20 -1.19 -11.79 6.26
N SER A 21 -0.13 -11.99 5.49
CA SER A 21 0.30 -11.10 4.41
C SER A 21 1.05 -11.85 3.31
N CYS A 22 1.25 -11.20 2.16
CA CYS A 22 2.19 -11.71 1.14
C CYS A 22 3.63 -11.75 1.66
N LYS A 23 4.00 -10.86 2.59
CA LYS A 23 5.31 -10.89 3.25
C LYS A 23 5.52 -12.19 4.00
N ASP A 24 4.53 -12.67 4.74
CA ASP A 24 4.62 -13.95 5.47
C ASP A 24 4.82 -15.13 4.51
N ILE A 25 4.08 -15.12 3.39
CA ILE A 25 4.23 -16.14 2.33
C ILE A 25 5.66 -16.14 1.78
N TYR A 26 6.21 -14.95 1.49
CA TYR A 26 7.58 -14.82 1.01
C TYR A 26 8.59 -15.31 2.05
N LEU A 27 8.45 -14.90 3.31
CA LEU A 27 9.38 -15.30 4.39
C LEU A 27 9.31 -16.81 4.65
N GLY A 28 8.14 -17.44 4.51
CA GLY A 28 7.97 -18.88 4.60
C GLY A 28 8.54 -19.65 3.40
N ASN A 29 8.47 -19.07 2.20
CA ASN A 29 9.06 -19.62 0.99
C ASN A 29 9.43 -18.51 -0.02
N PRO A 30 10.72 -18.08 -0.07
CA PRO A 30 11.18 -17.03 -0.99
C PRO A 30 11.09 -17.40 -2.48
N SER A 31 10.85 -18.68 -2.82
CA SER A 31 10.64 -19.14 -4.19
C SER A 31 9.16 -19.16 -4.61
N SER A 32 8.27 -18.60 -3.77
CA SER A 32 6.84 -18.52 -4.09
C SER A 32 6.62 -17.72 -5.38
N PRO A 33 5.85 -18.23 -6.35
CA PRO A 33 5.58 -17.51 -7.60
C PRO A 33 4.58 -16.37 -7.40
N ASN A 34 4.55 -15.41 -8.31
CA ASN A 34 3.46 -14.44 -8.36
C ASN A 34 2.13 -15.18 -8.57
N GLY A 35 1.06 -14.71 -7.92
CA GLY A 35 -0.24 -15.37 -8.05
C GLY A 35 -1.22 -15.03 -6.97
N THR A 36 -2.37 -15.70 -7.02
CA THR A 36 -3.42 -15.60 -6.01
C THR A 36 -3.13 -16.51 -4.83
N TYR A 37 -3.19 -15.96 -3.63
CA TYR A 37 -3.01 -16.66 -2.36
C TYR A 37 -4.18 -16.40 -1.43
N THR A 38 -4.37 -17.31 -0.47
CA THR A 38 -5.27 -17.11 0.67
C THR A 38 -4.43 -16.69 1.87
N ILE A 39 -4.80 -15.56 2.47
CA ILE A 39 -4.26 -15.08 3.75
C ILE A 39 -5.41 -14.89 4.75
N TYR A 40 -5.08 -14.62 6.00
CA TYR A 40 -6.06 -14.54 7.08
C TYR A 40 -5.97 -13.22 7.81
N ASN A 41 -7.12 -12.64 8.16
CA ASN A 41 -7.14 -11.45 9.00
C ASN A 41 -6.82 -11.80 10.48
N ARG A 42 -6.77 -10.80 11.36
CA ARG A 42 -6.52 -10.99 12.80
C ARG A 42 -7.57 -11.83 13.53
N LYS A 43 -8.73 -12.06 12.91
CA LYS A 43 -9.81 -12.95 13.41
C LYS A 43 -9.73 -14.36 12.78
N ILE A 44 -8.64 -14.68 12.08
CA ILE A 44 -8.42 -15.96 11.40
C ILE A 44 -9.48 -16.25 10.34
N GLN A 45 -9.99 -15.20 9.69
CA GLN A 45 -10.93 -15.35 8.58
C GLN A 45 -10.18 -15.23 7.25
N PRO A 46 -10.36 -16.20 6.32
CA PRO A 46 -9.61 -16.24 5.07
C PRO A 46 -10.12 -15.20 4.08
N TYR A 47 -9.21 -14.62 3.31
CA TYR A 47 -9.52 -13.81 2.15
C TYR A 47 -8.39 -13.89 1.11
N LYS A 48 -8.71 -13.54 -0.14
CA LYS A 48 -7.78 -13.65 -1.26
C LYS A 48 -6.98 -12.38 -1.46
N VAL A 49 -5.71 -12.57 -1.74
CA VAL A 49 -4.80 -11.54 -2.25
C VAL A 49 -4.08 -12.03 -3.50
N TYR A 50 -3.66 -11.10 -4.36
CA TYR A 50 -2.66 -11.37 -5.38
C TYR A 50 -1.33 -10.85 -4.85
N CYS A 51 -0.32 -11.74 -4.83
CA CYS A 51 1.03 -11.41 -4.40
C CYS A 51 1.93 -11.31 -5.62
N GLU A 52 2.66 -10.19 -5.71
CA GLU A 52 3.81 -10.04 -6.59
C GLU A 52 5.08 -10.08 -5.75
N PHE A 53 5.95 -11.02 -6.08
CA PHE A 53 7.26 -11.16 -5.49
C PHE A 53 8.30 -10.67 -6.49
N HIS A 54 8.99 -9.59 -6.15
CA HIS A 54 10.14 -9.11 -6.89
C HIS A 54 11.42 -9.37 -6.08
N PHE A 55 12.58 -9.09 -6.67
CA PHE A 55 13.81 -9.08 -5.90
C PHE A 55 13.75 -7.94 -4.87
N LYS A 56 13.73 -8.30 -3.57
CA LYS A 56 13.83 -7.45 -2.38
C LYS A 56 12.55 -6.81 -1.83
N TYR A 57 11.51 -6.69 -2.65
CA TYR A 57 10.19 -6.22 -2.22
C TYR A 57 9.08 -6.88 -3.04
N GLY A 58 7.84 -6.68 -2.63
CA GLY A 58 6.68 -7.17 -3.35
C GLY A 58 5.46 -6.27 -3.21
N TYR A 59 4.38 -6.66 -3.86
CA TYR A 59 3.09 -5.98 -3.78
C TYR A 59 1.97 -6.93 -3.39
N THR A 60 1.04 -6.42 -2.59
CA THR A 60 -0.20 -7.09 -2.23
C THR A 60 -1.38 -6.35 -2.85
N TYR A 61 -2.25 -7.08 -3.56
CA TYR A 61 -3.52 -6.59 -4.07
C TYR A 61 -4.64 -7.37 -3.41
N VAL A 62 -5.62 -6.67 -2.82
CA VAL A 62 -6.76 -7.31 -2.14
C VAL A 62 -7.85 -7.65 -3.15
N SER A 63 -8.47 -8.82 -3.06
CA SER A 63 -9.61 -9.19 -3.90
C SER A 63 -10.84 -8.38 -3.54
N LYS A 64 -11.59 -7.88 -4.54
CA LYS A 64 -12.85 -7.17 -4.33
C LYS A 64 -13.98 -8.04 -3.79
N ASN A 65 -13.80 -9.36 -3.84
CA ASN A 65 -14.74 -10.34 -3.29
C ASN A 65 -14.55 -10.58 -1.78
N THR A 66 -13.64 -9.84 -1.13
CA THR A 66 -13.38 -9.96 0.30
C THR A 66 -14.59 -9.48 1.12
N SER A 67 -15.13 -10.37 1.95
CA SER A 67 -16.28 -10.12 2.83
C SER A 67 -15.90 -10.04 4.32
N VAL A 68 -14.60 -9.96 4.62
CA VAL A 68 -14.05 -9.87 5.97
C VAL A 68 -13.33 -8.54 6.16
N GLU A 69 -13.12 -8.16 7.42
CA GLU A 69 -12.33 -6.99 7.76
C GLU A 69 -10.86 -7.18 7.37
N VAL A 70 -10.30 -6.21 6.64
CA VAL A 70 -8.90 -6.22 6.19
C VAL A 70 -8.09 -5.26 7.07
N ASN A 71 -7.05 -5.79 7.72
CA ASN A 71 -6.09 -4.99 8.46
C ASN A 71 -5.02 -4.51 7.48
N ILE A 72 -5.27 -3.38 6.81
CA ILE A 72 -4.42 -2.90 5.71
C ILE A 72 -2.96 -2.68 6.12
N ASN A 73 -2.71 -2.29 7.37
CA ASN A 73 -1.36 -2.07 7.91
C ASN A 73 -0.53 -3.36 8.03
N ASP A 74 -1.17 -4.53 7.99
CA ASP A 74 -0.46 -5.81 8.00
C ASP A 74 0.06 -6.17 6.58
N LEU A 75 -0.39 -5.44 5.54
CA LEU A 75 -0.12 -5.78 4.13
C LEU A 75 1.03 -4.97 3.49
N PHE A 76 1.49 -3.91 4.15
CA PHE A 76 2.56 -3.05 3.62
C PHE A 76 3.58 -2.69 4.70
N THR A 77 4.80 -2.41 4.29
CA THR A 77 5.87 -1.93 5.18
C THR A 77 6.28 -0.49 4.87
N THR A 78 5.90 0.01 3.69
CA THR A 78 6.15 1.40 3.28
C THR A 78 4.91 1.98 2.61
N ASN A 79 4.72 3.29 2.80
CA ASN A 79 3.68 4.10 2.17
C ASN A 79 4.29 5.27 1.38
N ALA A 80 5.59 5.22 1.07
CA ALA A 80 6.25 6.20 0.23
C ALA A 80 5.72 6.15 -1.21
N HIS A 81 5.43 4.94 -1.70
CA HIS A 81 4.87 4.68 -3.02
C HIS A 81 4.00 3.43 -3.04
N VAL A 82 3.03 3.42 -3.94
CA VAL A 82 2.14 2.28 -4.22
C VAL A 82 2.10 2.01 -5.71
N LYS A 83 1.55 0.87 -6.13
CA LYS A 83 1.18 0.65 -7.53
C LYS A 83 -0.32 0.89 -7.70
N VAL A 84 -0.70 1.54 -8.79
CA VAL A 84 -2.07 1.49 -9.30
C VAL A 84 -2.03 0.85 -10.68
N ARG A 85 -2.68 -0.31 -10.80
CA ARG A 85 -2.79 -1.06 -12.04
C ARG A 85 -4.18 -0.86 -12.63
N HIS A 86 -4.29 -0.60 -13.92
CA HIS A 86 -5.57 -0.59 -14.61
C HIS A 86 -5.67 -1.75 -15.60
N MET A 87 -6.91 -2.13 -15.89
CA MET A 87 -7.24 -3.10 -16.93
C MET A 87 -8.01 -2.41 -18.04
N LYS A 88 -7.61 -2.60 -19.29
CA LYS A 88 -8.31 -2.07 -20.45
C LYS A 88 -9.47 -2.97 -20.87
N ALA A 89 -10.38 -2.45 -21.69
CA ALA A 89 -11.52 -3.20 -22.22
C ALA A 89 -11.13 -4.46 -23.00
N ASN A 90 -9.96 -4.44 -23.65
CA ASN A 90 -9.40 -5.59 -24.36
C ASN A 90 -8.62 -6.58 -23.47
N GLY A 91 -8.64 -6.39 -22.13
CA GLY A 91 -7.94 -7.22 -21.15
C GLY A 91 -6.45 -6.90 -20.98
N ALA A 92 -5.88 -5.95 -21.74
CA ALA A 92 -4.50 -5.51 -21.52
C ALA A 92 -4.37 -4.79 -20.17
N GLN A 93 -3.29 -5.05 -19.45
CA GLN A 93 -3.03 -4.48 -18.13
C GLN A 93 -1.82 -3.55 -18.19
N ALA A 94 -1.88 -2.45 -17.46
CA ALA A 94 -0.76 -1.55 -17.30
C ALA A 94 -0.75 -0.96 -15.89
N GLU A 95 0.43 -0.62 -15.39
CA GLU A 95 0.59 -0.12 -14.02
C GLU A 95 1.45 1.14 -13.95
N ALA A 96 1.13 1.97 -12.96
CA ALA A 96 1.92 3.13 -12.59
C ALA A 96 2.30 3.04 -11.11
N VAL A 97 3.56 3.37 -10.81
CA VAL A 97 3.99 3.66 -9.44
C VAL A 97 3.51 5.06 -9.09
N MET A 98 2.71 5.15 -8.03
CA MET A 98 2.12 6.39 -7.54
C MET A 98 2.89 6.90 -6.33
N GLU A 99 3.17 8.19 -6.33
CA GLU A 99 3.93 8.91 -5.31
C GLU A 99 3.26 10.26 -5.02
N ASN A 100 3.70 10.94 -3.96
CA ASN A 100 3.38 12.35 -3.78
C ASN A 100 4.16 13.22 -4.79
N ILE A 101 3.67 14.42 -5.06
CA ILE A 101 4.37 15.38 -5.91
C ILE A 101 5.64 15.88 -5.23
N LYS A 102 6.60 16.37 -6.01
CA LYS A 102 7.91 16.84 -5.49
C LYS A 102 7.81 17.99 -4.49
N ASN A 103 6.69 18.71 -4.47
CA ASN A 103 6.42 19.74 -3.46
C ASN A 103 6.30 19.16 -2.04
N TYR A 104 6.00 17.87 -1.92
CA TYR A 104 5.81 17.16 -0.65
C TYR A 104 6.63 15.85 -0.62
N PRO A 105 7.96 15.92 -0.73
CA PRO A 105 8.81 14.74 -0.97
C PRO A 105 8.88 13.79 0.23
N THR A 106 8.54 14.28 1.43
CA THR A 106 8.55 13.50 2.69
C THR A 106 7.14 13.17 3.17
N GLN A 107 6.09 13.56 2.44
CA GLN A 107 4.72 13.33 2.85
C GLN A 107 4.29 11.91 2.46
N PRO A 108 4.07 11.00 3.42
CA PRO A 108 3.62 9.65 3.11
C PRO A 108 2.22 9.65 2.50
N LEU A 109 1.94 8.62 1.70
CA LEU A 109 0.61 8.33 1.20
C LEU A 109 -0.26 7.76 2.33
N GLY A 110 -1.52 8.19 2.38
CA GLY A 110 -2.51 7.62 3.29
C GLY A 110 -3.13 6.36 2.68
N ILE A 111 -2.93 5.20 3.30
CA ILE A 111 -3.46 3.93 2.80
C ILE A 111 -4.42 3.36 3.85
N PHE A 112 -5.68 3.17 3.49
CA PHE A 112 -6.70 2.74 4.44
C PHE A 112 -7.67 1.70 3.88
N TYR A 113 -8.25 0.90 4.77
CA TYR A 113 -9.41 0.05 4.49
C TYR A 113 -10.64 0.61 5.19
N ASN A 114 -11.67 0.93 4.42
CA ASN A 114 -12.99 1.40 4.86
C ASN A 114 -12.97 2.58 5.86
N GLN A 115 -11.94 3.40 5.79
CA GLN A 115 -11.75 4.62 6.59
C GLN A 115 -10.87 5.61 5.81
N HIS A 116 -10.73 6.84 6.31
CA HIS A 116 -9.97 7.90 5.65
C HIS A 116 -9.37 8.90 6.67
N THR A 117 -8.78 8.39 7.76
CA THR A 117 -8.31 9.20 8.88
C THR A 117 -7.33 10.29 8.42
N GLY A 118 -7.69 11.56 8.65
CA GLY A 118 -6.87 12.73 8.24
C GLY A 118 -7.07 13.19 6.79
N TYR A 119 -7.91 12.50 6.02
CA TYR A 119 -8.21 12.80 4.62
C TYR A 119 -9.72 13.02 4.41
N ALA A 120 -10.06 13.68 3.30
CA ALA A 120 -11.45 13.98 2.96
C ALA A 120 -12.25 12.71 2.66
N ALA A 121 -13.52 12.68 3.09
CA ALA A 121 -14.40 11.55 2.81
C ALA A 121 -14.72 11.46 1.31
N SER A 122 -14.75 10.25 0.76
CA SER A 122 -15.16 10.07 -0.64
C SER A 122 -16.67 10.21 -0.81
N VAL A 123 -17.07 10.67 -1.99
CA VAL A 123 -18.48 10.97 -2.30
C VAL A 123 -19.32 9.71 -2.21
N ASN A 124 -18.77 8.59 -2.69
CA ASN A 124 -19.49 7.32 -2.78
C ASN A 124 -19.27 6.35 -1.60
N ALA A 125 -18.49 6.73 -0.57
CA ALA A 125 -18.14 5.85 0.56
C ALA A 125 -19.35 5.16 1.21
N ALA A 126 -20.35 5.95 1.63
CA ALA A 126 -21.49 5.42 2.37
C ALA A 126 -22.35 4.43 1.55
N ASN A 127 -22.31 4.53 0.22
CA ASN A 127 -23.14 3.72 -0.65
C ASN A 127 -22.41 2.49 -1.21
N LEU A 128 -21.12 2.62 -1.52
CA LEU A 128 -20.32 1.60 -2.21
C LEU A 128 -19.33 0.85 -1.31
N ALA A 129 -19.28 1.16 -0.01
CA ALA A 129 -18.45 0.46 0.96
C ALA A 129 -18.62 -1.08 0.91
N PRO A 130 -17.57 -1.85 1.29
CA PRO A 130 -16.24 -1.40 1.72
C PRO A 130 -15.38 -0.78 0.60
N TYR A 131 -14.26 -0.14 0.95
CA TYR A 131 -13.32 0.47 -0.01
C TYR A 131 -11.87 0.43 0.47
N LEU A 132 -10.93 0.47 -0.48
CA LEU A 132 -9.54 0.86 -0.23
C LEU A 132 -9.37 2.35 -0.53
N TYR A 133 -8.63 3.06 0.30
CA TYR A 133 -8.40 4.50 0.16
C TYR A 133 -6.92 4.77 -0.03
N LEU A 134 -6.59 5.58 -1.03
CA LEU A 134 -5.26 6.12 -1.29
C LEU A 134 -5.32 7.65 -1.25
N GLY A 135 -4.80 8.26 -0.20
CA GLY A 135 -4.71 9.71 -0.03
C GLY A 135 -3.31 10.23 -0.34
N PHE A 136 -3.23 11.33 -1.09
CA PHE A 136 -1.95 11.97 -1.45
C PHE A 136 -1.60 13.09 -0.47
N LEU A 137 -2.54 14.00 -0.19
CA LEU A 137 -2.32 15.13 0.70
C LEU A 137 -3.38 15.18 1.82
N PRO A 138 -3.00 15.19 3.11
CA PRO A 138 -3.95 15.25 4.21
C PRO A 138 -4.70 16.59 4.23
N ILE A 139 -5.88 16.63 4.86
CA ILE A 139 -6.74 17.84 4.93
C ILE A 139 -5.98 19.05 5.52
N SER A 140 -5.10 18.81 6.48
CA SER A 140 -4.28 19.84 7.14
C SER A 140 -3.36 20.60 6.17
N LEU A 141 -3.03 20.00 5.02
CA LEU A 141 -2.25 20.61 3.95
C LEU A 141 -3.12 20.95 2.75
N ALA A 142 -4.12 20.12 2.43
CA ALA A 142 -4.93 20.26 1.23
C ALA A 142 -5.97 21.40 1.31
N ASN A 143 -6.32 21.91 2.50
CA ASN A 143 -7.32 22.98 2.65
C ASN A 143 -6.80 24.41 2.36
N HIS A 144 -5.73 24.52 1.57
CA HIS A 144 -5.08 25.77 1.22
C HIS A 144 -5.03 25.97 -0.29
N VAL A 145 -4.74 27.20 -0.71
CA VAL A 145 -4.42 27.49 -2.12
C VAL A 145 -2.96 27.10 -2.34
N ASN A 146 -2.73 25.85 -2.72
CA ASN A 146 -1.40 25.27 -2.88
C ASN A 146 -1.34 24.32 -4.08
N PRO A 147 -0.12 23.98 -4.56
CA PRO A 147 0.06 22.90 -5.51
C PRO A 147 -0.42 21.58 -4.89
N GLN A 148 -1.20 20.83 -5.65
CA GLN A 148 -1.70 19.49 -5.32
C GLN A 148 -1.63 18.61 -6.55
N GLY A 149 -1.80 17.30 -6.36
CA GLY A 149 -1.79 16.34 -7.45
C GLY A 149 -1.15 15.04 -7.00
N TYR A 150 -0.58 14.34 -7.95
CA TYR A 150 0.13 13.08 -7.72
C TYR A 150 1.28 12.96 -8.70
N ARG A 151 2.21 12.06 -8.40
CA ARG A 151 3.28 11.66 -9.31
C ARG A 151 3.04 10.22 -9.73
N ALA A 152 3.21 9.95 -11.02
CA ALA A 152 3.01 8.62 -11.60
C ALA A 152 4.20 8.26 -12.50
N ASN A 153 4.83 7.11 -12.25
CA ASN A 153 6.04 6.65 -12.96
C ASN A 153 7.12 7.74 -13.09
N GLY A 154 7.33 8.49 -12.02
CA GLY A 154 8.35 9.51 -11.98
C GLY A 154 8.00 10.84 -12.68
N GLN A 155 6.75 11.04 -13.10
CA GLN A 155 6.25 12.28 -13.69
C GLN A 155 5.22 12.94 -12.77
N ASP A 156 5.40 14.24 -12.50
CA ASP A 156 4.47 15.02 -11.67
C ASP A 156 3.27 15.48 -12.51
N PHE A 157 2.07 15.23 -11.99
CA PHE A 157 0.82 15.76 -12.51
C PHE A 157 0.16 16.59 -11.42
N ASN A 158 0.30 17.90 -11.53
CA ASN A 158 -0.14 18.82 -10.51
C ASN A 158 -1.07 19.90 -11.05
N PHE A 159 -1.76 20.54 -10.12
CA PHE A 159 -2.65 21.68 -10.33
C PHE A 159 -2.57 22.57 -9.09
N VAL A 160 -3.13 23.77 -9.18
CA VAL A 160 -3.28 24.66 -8.01
C VAL A 160 -4.70 24.52 -7.49
N ASN A 161 -4.85 24.14 -6.22
CA ASN A 161 -6.14 24.11 -5.56
C ASN A 161 -6.70 25.54 -5.44
N CYS A 162 -7.66 25.89 -6.30
CA CYS A 162 -8.08 27.28 -6.43
C CYS A 162 -9.12 27.70 -5.39
N ASP A 163 -9.82 26.75 -4.77
CA ASP A 163 -10.97 26.99 -3.89
C ASP A 163 -10.80 26.43 -2.48
N ARG A 164 -9.63 25.88 -2.15
CA ARG A 164 -9.29 25.27 -0.85
C ARG A 164 -10.06 23.99 -0.54
N ASN A 165 -10.67 23.35 -1.53
CA ASN A 165 -11.28 22.05 -1.35
C ASN A 165 -10.18 21.02 -1.00
N PRO A 166 -10.29 20.30 0.14
CA PRO A 166 -9.20 19.47 0.64
C PRO A 166 -9.12 18.07 0.01
N ASN A 167 -9.87 17.79 -1.06
CA ASN A 167 -9.87 16.48 -1.70
C ASN A 167 -8.52 16.18 -2.37
N SER A 168 -7.94 15.03 -2.07
CA SER A 168 -6.66 14.61 -2.64
C SER A 168 -6.52 13.09 -2.53
N TYR A 169 -7.35 12.35 -3.29
CA TYR A 169 -7.46 10.91 -3.09
C TYR A 169 -7.90 10.13 -4.32
N PHE A 170 -7.58 8.83 -4.29
CA PHE A 170 -8.15 7.76 -5.09
C PHE A 170 -8.85 6.76 -4.14
N VAL A 171 -10.03 6.26 -4.49
CA VAL A 171 -10.78 5.26 -3.71
C VAL A 171 -11.21 4.11 -4.61
N PHE A 172 -11.05 2.88 -4.14
CA PHE A 172 -11.35 1.64 -4.88
C PHE A 172 -12.47 0.88 -4.15
N TYR A 173 -13.63 0.70 -4.79
CA TYR A 173 -14.84 0.21 -4.13
C TYR A 173 -15.08 -1.28 -4.34
N PHE A 174 -15.31 -2.01 -3.24
CA PHE A 174 -15.67 -3.42 -3.26
C PHE A 174 -17.10 -3.61 -3.79
N ASN A 175 -18.01 -2.69 -3.43
CA ASN A 175 -19.40 -2.64 -3.87
C ASN A 175 -20.09 -4.03 -3.91
N PRO A 176 -20.11 -4.79 -2.80
CA PRO A 176 -20.58 -6.19 -2.79
C PRO A 176 -22.06 -6.35 -3.15
N ASN A 177 -22.83 -5.26 -3.07
CA ASN A 177 -24.25 -5.24 -3.37
C ASN A 177 -24.56 -4.70 -4.78
N HIS A 178 -23.54 -4.46 -5.62
CA HIS A 178 -23.67 -3.95 -6.98
C HIS A 178 -24.53 -2.69 -7.08
N LYS A 179 -24.38 -1.78 -6.10
CA LYS A 179 -25.12 -0.52 -6.06
C LYS A 179 -24.53 0.45 -7.08
N LEU A 180 -25.38 1.30 -7.64
CA LEU A 180 -24.94 2.40 -8.50
C LEU A 180 -24.30 3.51 -7.64
N PRO A 181 -23.26 4.21 -8.12
CA PRO A 181 -22.70 5.37 -7.44
C PRO A 181 -23.75 6.49 -7.24
N ILE A 182 -23.63 7.22 -6.13
CA ILE A 182 -24.43 8.40 -5.81
C ILE A 182 -23.50 9.61 -5.84
N GLY A 183 -23.65 10.50 -6.82
CA GLY A 183 -22.81 11.70 -6.91
C GLY A 183 -22.69 12.27 -8.31
N TYR A 184 -21.49 12.77 -8.65
CA TYR A 184 -21.12 13.47 -9.89
C TYR A 184 -21.17 12.60 -11.17
N VAL A 185 -22.15 11.70 -11.30
CA VAL A 185 -22.30 10.80 -12.46
C VAL A 185 -22.58 11.59 -13.76
N ASN A 186 -23.04 12.85 -13.66
CA ASN A 186 -23.46 13.66 -14.82
C ASN A 186 -23.24 15.18 -14.69
N ARG A 187 -22.45 15.69 -13.72
CA ARG A 187 -22.51 17.13 -13.39
C ARG A 187 -21.33 18.03 -13.72
N CYS A 188 -20.06 17.59 -13.73
CA CYS A 188 -18.91 18.38 -14.21
C CYS A 188 -17.54 17.79 -13.76
N CYS A 189 -16.47 18.33 -14.36
CA CYS A 189 -15.10 18.46 -13.83
C CYS A 189 -14.07 17.33 -14.05
N GLU A 190 -14.29 16.39 -14.98
CA GLU A 190 -13.24 15.47 -15.38
C GLU A 190 -12.15 16.21 -16.19
N SER A 191 -10.93 16.27 -15.67
CA SER A 191 -9.78 16.89 -16.31
C SER A 191 -8.81 15.84 -16.85
N THR A 192 -7.86 16.26 -17.70
CA THR A 192 -6.77 15.39 -18.17
C THR A 192 -5.94 14.81 -17.02
N LEU A 193 -5.87 15.54 -15.90
CA LEU A 193 -5.24 15.08 -14.67
C LEU A 193 -5.88 13.80 -14.12
N MET A 194 -7.17 13.53 -14.35
CA MET A 194 -7.81 12.30 -13.83
C MET A 194 -7.32 11.02 -14.51
N HIS A 195 -6.79 11.13 -15.73
CA HIS A 195 -6.36 9.99 -16.55
C HIS A 195 -4.85 9.91 -16.77
N SER A 196 -4.10 10.93 -16.36
CA SER A 196 -2.67 11.03 -16.72
C SER A 196 -1.85 9.84 -16.21
N TRP A 197 -2.16 9.30 -15.02
CA TRP A 197 -1.55 8.08 -14.49
C TRP A 197 -1.73 6.84 -15.40
N ILE A 198 -2.86 6.74 -16.13
CA ILE A 198 -3.14 5.68 -17.11
C ILE A 198 -2.23 5.84 -18.32
N THR A 199 -2.07 7.08 -18.79
CA THR A 199 -1.29 7.35 -20.02
C THR A 199 0.20 7.10 -19.89
N VAL A 200 0.75 7.24 -18.67
CA VAL A 200 2.17 6.98 -18.38
C VAL A 200 2.42 5.59 -17.79
N ALA A 201 1.37 4.80 -17.60
CA ALA A 201 1.49 3.44 -17.08
C ALA A 201 2.28 2.54 -18.03
N HIS A 202 3.07 1.62 -17.46
CA HIS A 202 3.81 0.62 -18.22
C HIS A 202 2.90 -0.57 -18.52
N THR A 203 2.77 -0.92 -19.79
CA THR A 203 2.03 -2.12 -20.22
C THR A 203 2.72 -3.38 -19.74
N LEU A 204 1.96 -4.29 -19.16
CA LEU A 204 2.45 -5.56 -18.64
C LEU A 204 2.36 -6.65 -19.71
N PRO A 205 3.37 -7.54 -19.80
CA PRO A 205 3.24 -8.80 -20.53
C PRO A 205 2.11 -9.66 -19.96
N THR A 206 1.43 -10.42 -20.83
CA THR A 206 0.28 -11.25 -20.45
C THR A 206 0.59 -12.29 -19.35
N ALA A 207 1.83 -12.73 -19.24
CA ALA A 207 2.28 -13.64 -18.18
C ALA A 207 2.17 -13.05 -16.76
N TYR A 208 2.08 -11.72 -16.63
CA TYR A 208 1.92 -11.01 -15.34
C TYR A 208 0.50 -10.52 -15.11
N ASN A 209 -0.45 -10.94 -15.94
CA ASN A 209 -1.83 -10.51 -15.82
C ASN A 209 -2.43 -11.00 -14.48
N MET A 210 -3.00 -10.06 -13.76
CA MET A 210 -3.76 -10.32 -12.54
C MET A 210 -5.24 -10.58 -12.89
N PRO A 211 -5.95 -11.49 -12.18
CA PRO A 211 -7.36 -11.76 -12.46
C PRO A 211 -8.30 -10.55 -12.24
N ASP A 212 -9.45 -10.55 -12.93
CA ASP A 212 -10.49 -9.51 -12.84
C ASP A 212 -11.04 -9.27 -11.41
N GLU A 213 -10.92 -10.26 -10.53
CA GLU A 213 -11.38 -10.15 -9.13
C GLU A 213 -10.59 -9.13 -8.29
N PHE A 214 -9.47 -8.63 -8.80
CA PHE A 214 -8.63 -7.62 -8.14
C PHE A 214 -8.82 -6.21 -8.69
N TYR A 215 -9.69 -6.03 -9.69
CA TYR A 215 -9.99 -4.73 -10.30
C TYR A 215 -11.31 -4.17 -9.80
N PHE A 216 -11.27 -2.94 -9.31
CA PHE A 216 -12.35 -2.23 -8.67
C PHE A 216 -12.87 -1.10 -9.57
N ASP A 217 -14.15 -0.76 -9.40
CA ASP A 217 -14.61 0.59 -9.72
C ASP A 217 -13.88 1.57 -8.79
N TYR A 218 -13.55 2.76 -9.29
CA TYR A 218 -12.78 3.73 -8.51
C TYR A 218 -13.24 5.16 -8.72
N GLU A 219 -13.07 5.94 -7.65
CA GLU A 219 -13.30 7.38 -7.59
C GLU A 219 -11.96 8.09 -7.42
N ILE A 220 -11.74 9.14 -8.20
CA ILE A 220 -10.65 10.08 -8.02
C ILE A 220 -11.28 11.44 -7.72
N HIS A 221 -10.80 12.10 -6.67
CA HIS A 221 -11.21 13.46 -6.38
C HIS A 221 -10.01 14.26 -5.91
N LEU A 222 -9.69 15.27 -6.70
CA LEU A 222 -8.67 16.26 -6.39
C LEU A 222 -9.37 17.63 -6.29
N GLY A 223 -9.03 18.40 -5.26
CA GLY A 223 -9.64 19.69 -4.93
C GLY A 223 -9.65 20.70 -6.09
N GLY A 224 -10.36 21.81 -5.96
CA GLY A 224 -10.87 22.60 -7.08
C GLY A 224 -9.86 23.06 -8.13
N CYS A 225 -10.28 22.91 -9.39
CA CYS A 225 -9.51 22.92 -10.65
C CYS A 225 -8.49 21.76 -10.82
N GLY A 226 -8.45 20.81 -9.90
CA GLY A 226 -7.92 19.47 -10.12
C GLY A 226 -8.90 18.64 -10.94
N GLY A 227 -9.90 18.06 -10.28
CA GLY A 227 -10.99 17.37 -10.98
C GLY A 227 -11.62 16.23 -10.18
N TYR A 228 -12.67 15.67 -10.76
CA TYR A 228 -13.35 14.49 -10.23
C TYR A 228 -13.56 13.48 -11.35
N ALA A 229 -13.34 12.20 -11.07
CA ALA A 229 -13.70 11.11 -11.95
C ALA A 229 -14.27 9.94 -11.14
N PHE A 230 -15.34 9.33 -11.63
CA PHE A 230 -15.81 8.03 -11.18
C PHE A 230 -15.80 7.11 -12.38
N ILE A 231 -14.92 6.11 -12.38
CA ILE A 231 -14.71 5.26 -13.54
C ILE A 231 -15.45 3.95 -13.33
N HIS A 232 -16.58 3.86 -14.03
CA HIS A 232 -17.39 2.66 -14.21
C HIS A 232 -17.43 2.33 -15.70
N HIS A 233 -16.58 1.40 -16.14
CA HIS A 233 -16.52 0.95 -17.55
C HIS A 233 -16.50 2.08 -18.60
N HIS A 234 -15.82 3.21 -18.32
CA HIS A 234 -15.75 4.37 -19.20
C HIS A 234 -14.40 4.38 -19.95
N ASN A 235 -14.40 4.80 -21.22
CA ASN A 235 -13.19 5.06 -22.03
C ASN A 235 -12.14 3.92 -22.04
N ASP A 236 -12.56 2.71 -22.40
CA ASP A 236 -11.68 1.54 -22.55
C ASP A 236 -10.98 1.05 -21.26
N ILE A 237 -11.46 1.42 -20.06
CA ILE A 237 -10.91 0.96 -18.77
C ILE A 237 -11.97 0.18 -17.97
N ASN A 238 -11.65 -1.07 -17.62
CA ASN A 238 -12.49 -2.02 -16.89
C ASN A 238 -12.26 -2.04 -15.37
N GLY A 239 -11.43 -1.14 -14.86
CA GLY A 239 -11.21 -0.96 -13.43
C GLY A 239 -9.74 -0.73 -13.08
N ALA A 240 -9.49 -0.50 -11.79
CA ALA A 240 -8.16 -0.30 -11.25
C ALA A 240 -7.94 -1.08 -9.96
N ALA A 241 -6.69 -1.41 -9.65
CA ALA A 241 -6.27 -2.17 -8.50
C ALA A 241 -5.17 -1.40 -7.74
N LEU A 242 -5.27 -1.38 -6.41
CA LEU A 242 -4.25 -0.80 -5.53
C LEU A 242 -3.30 -1.90 -5.04
N GLY A 243 -2.03 -1.79 -5.42
CA GLY A 243 -0.94 -2.64 -4.96
C GLY A 243 -0.14 -1.94 -3.87
N VAL A 244 -0.17 -2.46 -2.65
CA VAL A 244 0.57 -1.92 -1.51
C VAL A 244 1.91 -2.65 -1.34
N ARG A 245 3.00 -1.92 -1.08
CA ARG A 245 4.36 -2.46 -1.10
C ARG A 245 4.78 -3.03 0.25
N PHE A 246 5.37 -4.22 0.23
CA PHE A 246 6.07 -4.79 1.38
C PHE A 246 7.54 -5.06 1.06
N GLU A 247 8.42 -4.78 2.00
CA GLU A 247 9.83 -5.14 1.95
C GLU A 247 9.99 -6.60 2.39
N GLN A 248 10.88 -7.33 1.69
CA GLN A 248 11.15 -8.75 1.95
C GLN A 248 12.28 -8.98 2.96
N ALA A 249 12.98 -7.91 3.35
CA ALA A 249 13.98 -7.91 4.41
C ALA A 249 13.71 -6.75 5.37
N ASP A 250 14.01 -6.98 6.64
CA ASP A 250 14.03 -5.96 7.67
C ASP A 250 15.42 -6.04 8.33
N PRO A 251 16.35 -5.10 8.04
CA PRO A 251 17.72 -5.19 8.55
C PRO A 251 17.78 -5.20 10.08
N CYS A 252 16.78 -4.61 10.75
CA CYS A 252 16.66 -4.65 12.20
C CYS A 252 16.34 -6.03 12.78
N GLN A 253 15.82 -6.98 11.99
CA GLN A 253 15.55 -8.34 12.50
C GLN A 253 16.81 -9.07 12.95
N SER A 254 17.97 -8.75 12.37
CA SER A 254 19.25 -9.29 12.80
C SER A 254 19.73 -8.74 14.15
N SER A 255 18.97 -7.81 14.75
CA SER A 255 19.34 -7.05 15.95
C SER A 255 20.75 -6.43 15.84
N PRO A 256 21.01 -5.63 14.79
CA PRO A 256 22.35 -5.13 14.51
C PRO A 256 22.82 -4.08 15.53
N CYS A 257 21.89 -3.38 16.19
CA CYS A 257 22.16 -2.39 17.21
C CYS A 257 22.54 -3.05 18.55
N GLN A 258 23.67 -2.65 19.13
CA GLN A 258 24.21 -3.23 20.36
C GLN A 258 23.92 -2.36 21.59
N ASN A 259 24.27 -2.87 22.77
CA ASN A 259 24.25 -2.14 24.04
C ASN A 259 22.88 -1.54 24.43
N GLY A 260 21.79 -2.19 24.01
CA GLY A 260 20.43 -1.76 24.32
C GLY A 260 19.91 -0.61 23.44
N ALA A 261 20.57 -0.33 22.31
CA ALA A 261 20.13 0.64 21.32
C ALA A 261 18.85 0.21 20.59
N SER A 262 18.03 1.19 20.22
CA SER A 262 16.83 0.99 19.39
C SER A 262 17.23 0.92 17.91
N CYS A 263 16.68 -0.04 17.18
CA CYS A 263 16.91 -0.19 15.74
C CYS A 263 15.72 0.33 14.94
N TYR A 264 16.00 1.17 13.94
CA TYR A 264 15.03 1.68 12.99
C TYR A 264 15.44 1.31 11.58
N SER A 265 14.62 0.52 10.88
CA SER A 265 14.89 0.18 9.48
C SER A 265 14.54 1.36 8.59
N GLU A 266 15.53 1.84 7.84
CA GLU A 266 15.35 2.91 6.86
C GLU A 266 14.91 2.32 5.51
N ASP A 267 15.51 1.20 5.11
CA ASP A 267 15.10 0.40 3.95
C ASP A 267 15.44 -1.09 4.13
N GLU A 268 15.44 -1.85 3.04
CA GLU A 268 15.73 -3.29 2.99
C GLU A 268 17.13 -3.67 3.48
N THR A 269 18.09 -2.73 3.43
CA THR A 269 19.51 -2.95 3.73
C THR A 269 20.05 -2.00 4.78
N ASN A 270 19.45 -0.83 4.90
CA ASN A 270 19.88 0.24 5.78
C ASN A 270 19.02 0.27 7.03
N PHE A 271 19.71 0.40 8.15
CA PHE A 271 19.13 0.62 9.45
C PHE A 271 19.91 1.74 10.12
N PHE A 272 19.23 2.42 11.03
CA PHE A 272 19.83 3.38 11.93
C PHE A 272 19.65 2.90 13.37
N CYS A 273 20.71 3.02 14.17
CA CYS A 273 20.66 2.73 15.60
C CYS A 273 20.61 4.03 16.40
N GLU A 274 19.56 4.20 17.20
CA GLU A 274 19.53 5.24 18.21
C GLU A 274 20.32 4.78 19.43
N CYS A 275 21.53 5.31 19.57
CA CYS A 275 22.44 4.90 20.63
C CYS A 275 22.05 5.48 21.99
N PRO A 276 22.04 4.66 23.05
CA PRO A 276 21.93 5.14 24.43
C PRO A 276 23.12 6.02 24.80
N ASP A 277 22.93 6.86 25.82
CA ASP A 277 23.99 7.72 26.36
C ASP A 277 25.27 6.92 26.68
N GLY A 278 26.41 7.44 26.21
CA GLY A 278 27.71 6.80 26.40
C GLY A 278 28.02 5.71 25.37
N PHE A 279 27.22 5.53 24.32
CA PHE A 279 27.54 4.67 23.17
C PHE A 279 27.46 5.43 21.84
N VAL A 280 28.31 5.05 20.88
CA VAL A 280 28.45 5.69 19.56
C VAL A 280 28.80 4.65 18.49
N GLY A 281 28.78 5.08 17.22
CA GLY A 281 29.03 4.27 16.03
C GLY A 281 27.74 3.72 15.41
N ASP A 282 27.80 3.27 14.15
CA ASP A 282 26.63 2.90 13.35
C ASP A 282 25.78 1.77 13.97
N THR A 283 26.38 0.94 14.82
CA THR A 283 25.71 -0.15 15.57
C THR A 283 25.74 0.07 17.09
N CYS A 284 26.13 1.25 17.56
CA CYS A 284 26.29 1.58 18.98
C CYS A 284 27.21 0.63 19.74
N ASN A 285 28.20 0.04 19.06
CA ASN A 285 29.12 -0.94 19.62
C ASN A 285 30.34 -0.31 20.34
N VAL A 286 30.54 1.00 20.23
CA VAL A 286 31.65 1.73 20.85
C VAL A 286 31.15 2.51 22.05
N LYS A 287 31.84 2.45 23.19
CA LYS A 287 31.58 3.37 24.31
C LYS A 287 32.08 4.77 23.97
N GLY A 288 31.18 5.75 23.95
CA GLY A 288 31.51 7.16 23.79
C GLY A 288 32.16 7.70 25.07
N ASP A 289 33.37 8.25 24.95
CA ASP A 289 33.99 9.02 26.03
C ASP A 289 33.47 10.47 25.98
N HIS A 290 32.88 10.94 27.07
CA HIS A 290 32.34 12.30 27.21
C HIS A 290 33.42 13.40 27.17
N ASN A 291 34.71 13.06 27.07
CA ASN A 291 35.81 14.03 27.11
C ASN A 291 36.21 14.65 25.76
N ASN A 292 35.49 14.40 24.65
CA ASN A 292 35.81 15.08 23.39
C ASN A 292 34.59 15.38 22.49
N MET A 293 33.61 16.14 22.99
CA MET A 293 32.74 16.94 22.11
C MET A 293 33.56 18.13 21.57
N GLY A 294 34.42 17.84 20.60
CA GLY A 294 35.31 18.82 20.00
C GLY A 294 35.56 18.49 18.54
N ILE A 295 34.83 19.19 17.68
CA ILE A 295 35.14 19.46 16.27
C ILE A 295 35.01 18.28 15.29
N ILE A 296 33.88 18.27 14.57
CA ILE A 296 33.91 18.19 13.11
C ILE A 296 32.74 19.01 12.57
N GLY A 297 33.09 20.08 11.86
CA GLY A 297 32.15 20.89 11.06
C GLY A 297 32.02 20.35 9.65
#